data_AF-A0A3D5J4E4-F1
#
_entry.id   AF-A0A3D5J4E4-F1
#
_cell.length_a   1.000
_cell.length_b   1.000
_cell.length_c   1.000
_cell.angle_alpha   90.00
_cell.angle_beta   90.00
_cell.angle_gamma   90.00
#
_symmetry.space_group_name_H-M   'P 1'
#
loop_
_entity.id
_entity.type
_entity.pdbx_description
1 polymer ?
#
loop_
_entity_poly.entity_id
_entity_poly.type
_entity_poly.pdbx_seq_one_letter_code
_entity_poly.pdbx_strand_id
1 'polypeptide(L)'
;MKTDDYEVPQSQLPENVSTEGTKISLRAVKNSYNEETGEIYTFSGDQYFEAYVISSDRAGNFYNELILQDHPENPEAGIQILIDENALYQRYNFGRKVFVKLNGLSISKNNGLIQLGKQNRGDLDPIVSSEIDEHLIRSEIVEEIIPLQINIGDFSSDLLSTYVQLNHIQFNRNLFSPSNSTFAAEVFDQYDGLRQIEEC
;
A
#
# COMPACT_ATOMS: atom_id res chain seq x y z
N MET A 1 36.48 19.76 -31.99
CA MET A 1 36.56 18.77 -30.89
C MET A 1 35.18 18.15 -30.78
N LYS A 2 35.05 16.85 -31.10
CA LYS A 2 33.80 16.11 -30.86
C LYS A 2 33.64 16.03 -29.34
N THR A 3 32.51 16.47 -28.83
CA THR A 3 32.12 16.29 -27.44
C THR A 3 31.89 14.81 -27.19
N ASP A 4 32.45 14.29 -26.09
CA ASP A 4 32.25 12.93 -25.62
C ASP A 4 30.76 12.62 -25.51
N ASP A 5 30.27 11.74 -26.40
CA ASP A 5 28.99 11.07 -26.28
C ASP A 5 29.12 10.08 -25.12
N TYR A 6 28.88 10.55 -23.90
CA TYR A 6 28.68 9.66 -22.76
C TYR A 6 27.35 8.94 -22.94
N GLU A 7 27.39 7.74 -23.53
CA GLU A 7 26.26 6.83 -23.45
C GLU A 7 26.01 6.48 -21.99
N VAL A 8 24.82 6.84 -21.51
CA VAL A 8 24.31 6.39 -20.22
C VAL A 8 24.31 4.86 -20.26
N PRO A 9 24.91 4.16 -19.28
CA PRO A 9 24.86 2.71 -19.24
C PRO A 9 23.40 2.27 -19.31
N GLN A 10 23.00 1.62 -20.40
CA GLN A 10 21.74 0.91 -20.44
C GLN A 10 21.89 -0.25 -19.47
N SER A 11 21.39 -0.06 -18.24
CA SER A 11 21.17 -1.15 -17.32
C SER A 11 20.14 -2.05 -18.00
N GLN A 12 20.61 -3.12 -18.63
CA GLN A 12 19.76 -4.25 -18.98
C GLN A 12 19.36 -4.87 -17.65
N LEU A 13 18.25 -4.38 -17.11
CA LEU A 13 17.58 -4.96 -15.98
C LEU A 13 16.99 -6.29 -16.45
N PRO A 14 17.07 -7.35 -15.64
CA PRO A 14 16.61 -8.66 -16.07
C PRO A 14 15.10 -8.61 -16.31
N GLU A 15 14.70 -8.77 -17.58
CA GLU A 15 13.31 -8.91 -18.06
C GLU A 15 12.57 -10.08 -17.37
N ASN A 16 13.31 -10.96 -16.68
CA ASN A 16 12.77 -12.09 -15.94
C ASN A 16 13.28 -12.05 -14.50
N VAL A 17 12.53 -11.41 -13.60
CA VAL A 17 12.66 -11.72 -12.16
C VAL A 17 12.26 -13.18 -12.00
N SER A 18 13.23 -14.06 -11.79
CA SER A 18 12.95 -15.47 -11.45
C SER A 18 12.36 -15.51 -10.03
N THR A 19 11.04 -15.40 -9.93
CA THR A 19 10.34 -15.73 -8.68
C THR A 19 10.21 -17.24 -8.60
N GLU A 20 11.27 -17.89 -8.13
CA GLU A 20 11.19 -19.29 -7.72
C GLU A 20 10.18 -19.41 -6.57
N GLY A 21 9.23 -20.34 -6.69
CA GLY A 21 8.21 -20.60 -5.68
C GLY A 21 6.79 -20.73 -6.24
N THR A 22 5.84 -20.89 -5.31
CA THR A 22 4.41 -21.02 -5.59
C THR A 22 3.74 -19.66 -5.47
N LYS A 23 3.19 -19.15 -6.59
CA LYS A 23 2.35 -17.96 -6.58
C LYS A 23 1.03 -18.24 -5.88
N ILE A 24 0.67 -17.40 -4.91
CA ILE A 24 -0.65 -17.39 -4.27
C ILE A 24 -1.32 -16.02 -4.43
N SER A 25 -2.65 -15.97 -4.33
CA SER A 25 -3.37 -14.70 -4.41
C SER A 25 -3.21 -13.89 -3.12
N LEU A 26 -3.28 -12.56 -3.22
CA LEU A 26 -3.23 -11.70 -2.05
C LEU A 26 -4.38 -11.99 -1.07
N ARG A 27 -5.55 -12.36 -1.60
CA ARG A 27 -6.67 -12.83 -0.76
C ARG A 27 -6.34 -14.09 0.03
N ALA A 28 -5.62 -15.06 -0.55
CA ALA A 28 -5.17 -16.25 0.17
C ALA A 28 -4.16 -15.89 1.28
N VAL A 29 -3.27 -14.92 1.03
CA VAL A 29 -2.36 -14.37 2.04
C VAL A 29 -3.16 -13.77 3.20
N LYS A 30 -4.11 -12.87 2.92
CA LYS A 30 -4.97 -12.26 3.96
C LYS A 30 -5.72 -13.31 4.78
N ASN A 31 -6.27 -14.33 4.12
CA ASN A 31 -7.03 -15.41 4.77
C ASN A 31 -6.17 -16.33 5.65
N SER A 32 -4.85 -16.20 5.61
CA SER A 32 -3.95 -16.92 6.51
C SER A 32 -3.95 -16.33 7.93
N TYR A 33 -4.42 -15.08 8.09
CA TYR A 33 -4.70 -14.50 9.39
C TYR A 33 -6.04 -14.98 9.93
N ASN A 34 -6.04 -15.64 11.09
CA ASN A 34 -7.26 -16.12 11.74
C ASN A 34 -7.81 -15.05 12.70
N GLU A 35 -8.85 -14.34 12.27
CA GLU A 35 -9.49 -13.26 13.05
C GLU A 35 -10.11 -13.74 14.37
N GLU A 36 -10.53 -15.00 14.47
CA GLU A 36 -11.15 -15.53 15.70
C GLU A 36 -10.12 -15.69 16.82
N THR A 37 -8.92 -16.14 16.46
CA THR A 37 -7.81 -16.35 17.41
C THR A 37 -6.97 -15.10 17.64
N GLY A 38 -6.88 -14.23 16.62
CA GLY A 38 -5.97 -13.10 16.61
C GLY A 38 -4.49 -13.48 16.57
N GLU A 39 -4.16 -14.76 16.35
CA GLU A 39 -2.78 -15.26 16.37
C GLU A 39 -1.99 -14.77 15.14
N ILE A 40 -0.73 -14.40 15.38
CA ILE A 40 0.21 -14.09 14.31
C ILE A 40 0.55 -15.38 13.56
N TYR A 41 0.34 -15.37 12.25
CA TYR A 41 0.70 -16.49 11.39
C TYR A 41 2.01 -16.19 10.66
N THR A 42 2.97 -17.12 10.72
CA THR A 42 4.26 -17.01 10.03
C THR A 42 4.29 -17.97 8.85
N PHE A 43 4.52 -17.42 7.66
CA PHE A 43 4.60 -18.19 6.43
C PHE A 43 5.91 -18.99 6.40
N SER A 44 5.84 -20.19 5.82
CA SER A 44 6.99 -21.05 5.59
C SER A 44 6.94 -21.67 4.20
N GLY A 45 8.11 -21.88 3.61
CA GLY A 45 8.25 -22.41 2.26
C GLY A 45 8.19 -21.33 1.17
N ASP A 46 8.50 -21.74 -0.06
CA ASP A 46 8.71 -20.83 -1.18
C ASP A 46 7.36 -20.41 -1.78
N GLN A 47 6.67 -19.48 -1.13
CA GLN A 47 5.45 -18.84 -1.62
C GLN A 47 5.67 -17.34 -1.85
N TYR A 48 4.98 -16.80 -2.84
CA TYR A 48 5.00 -15.36 -3.11
C TYR A 48 3.65 -14.89 -3.67
N PHE A 49 3.42 -13.58 -3.63
CA PHE A 49 2.32 -12.94 -4.37
C PHE A 49 2.84 -11.77 -5.21
N GLU A 50 2.04 -11.37 -6.19
CA GLU A 50 2.26 -10.18 -7.02
C GLU A 50 1.31 -9.09 -6.58
N ALA A 51 1.78 -7.84 -6.57
CA ALA A 51 0.96 -6.68 -6.27
C ALA A 51 1.54 -5.42 -6.89
N TYR A 52 0.79 -4.32 -6.80
CA TYR A 52 1.14 -3.00 -7.30
C TYR A 52 1.17 -2.00 -6.17
N VAL A 53 2.19 -1.14 -6.16
CA VAL A 53 2.37 -0.12 -5.13
C VAL A 53 1.35 1.01 -5.30
N ILE A 54 0.59 1.31 -4.25
CA ILE A 54 -0.39 2.40 -4.21
C ILE A 54 -0.12 3.43 -3.10
N SER A 55 1.05 3.37 -2.48
CA SER A 55 1.52 4.37 -1.51
C SER A 55 2.69 5.20 -2.06
N SER A 56 2.94 6.35 -1.44
CA SER A 56 4.15 7.15 -1.67
C SER A 56 4.53 7.95 -0.43
N ASP A 57 5.70 7.65 0.13
CA ASP A 57 6.27 8.36 1.28
C ASP A 57 6.92 9.71 0.93
N ARG A 58 6.86 10.13 -0.34
CA ARG A 58 7.45 11.40 -0.83
C ARG A 58 6.94 12.63 -0.10
N ALA A 59 5.67 12.63 0.31
CA ALA A 59 5.04 13.71 1.07
C ALA A 59 5.05 13.48 2.60
N GLY A 60 5.64 12.37 3.06
CA GLY A 60 5.73 12.02 4.48
C GLY A 60 4.51 11.31 5.09
N ASN A 61 3.49 10.96 4.29
CA ASN A 61 2.23 10.40 4.80
C ASN A 61 2.23 8.86 4.98
N PHE A 62 3.09 8.13 4.26
CA PHE A 62 3.21 6.67 4.34
C PHE A 62 4.60 6.31 4.89
N TYR A 63 4.81 6.50 6.19
CA TYR A 63 6.14 6.35 6.81
C TYR A 63 6.43 4.88 7.15
N ASN A 64 7.60 4.37 6.74
CA ASN A 64 8.04 3.00 7.02
C ASN A 64 7.07 1.89 6.58
N GLU A 65 6.36 2.11 5.48
CA GLU A 65 5.36 1.18 4.98
C GLU A 65 5.14 1.28 3.47
N LEU A 66 4.70 0.16 2.88
CA LEU A 66 4.13 0.12 1.54
C LEU A 66 2.69 -0.36 1.59
N ILE A 67 1.80 0.31 0.86
CA ILE A 67 0.44 -0.16 0.61
C ILE A 67 0.40 -0.73 -0.79
N LEU A 68 -0.03 -1.99 -0.90
CA LEU A 68 -0.06 -2.76 -2.14
C LEU A 68 -1.47 -3.25 -2.43
N GLN A 69 -1.85 -3.32 -3.70
CA GLN A 69 -3.08 -3.98 -4.16
C GLN A 69 -2.80 -5.01 -5.26
N ASP A 70 -3.67 -6.02 -5.40
CA ASP A 70 -3.40 -7.18 -6.25
C ASP A 70 -3.53 -6.93 -7.77
N HIS A 71 -4.33 -5.96 -8.19
CA HIS A 71 -4.53 -5.61 -9.61
C HIS A 71 -4.41 -4.09 -9.83
N PRO A 72 -3.96 -3.62 -11.00
CA PRO A 72 -3.87 -2.19 -11.28
C PRO A 72 -5.24 -1.53 -11.49
N GLU A 73 -6.24 -2.32 -11.90
CA GLU A 73 -7.63 -1.93 -12.07
C GLU A 73 -8.52 -3.00 -11.42
N ASN A 74 -9.64 -2.60 -10.83
CA ASN A 74 -10.59 -3.48 -10.13
C ASN A 74 -9.91 -4.41 -9.09
N PRO A 75 -9.15 -3.87 -8.12
CA PRO A 75 -8.48 -4.68 -7.11
C PRO A 75 -9.48 -5.48 -6.26
N GLU A 76 -9.16 -6.73 -5.94
CA GLU A 76 -9.95 -7.56 -5.03
C GLU A 76 -9.43 -7.50 -3.59
N ALA A 77 -8.13 -7.21 -3.42
CA ALA A 77 -7.50 -7.16 -2.12
C ALA A 77 -6.34 -6.16 -2.10
N GLY A 78 -6.14 -5.58 -0.92
CA GLY A 78 -4.97 -4.78 -0.57
C GLY A 78 -4.34 -5.23 0.74
N ILE A 79 -3.07 -4.85 0.93
CA ILE A 79 -2.28 -5.17 2.13
C ILE A 79 -1.26 -4.07 2.44
N GLN A 80 -0.89 -3.98 3.71
CA GLN A 80 0.19 -3.13 4.19
C GLN A 80 1.43 -3.99 4.48
N ILE A 81 2.59 -3.54 4.02
CA ILE A 81 3.89 -4.14 4.32
C ILE A 81 4.66 -3.16 5.20
N LEU A 82 5.09 -3.62 6.38
CA LEU A 82 5.91 -2.83 7.30
C LEU A 82 7.38 -2.92 6.88
N ILE A 83 8.04 -1.79 6.66
CA ILE A 83 9.41 -1.72 6.15
C ILE A 83 10.20 -0.64 6.89
N ASP A 84 11.33 -1.00 7.49
CA ASP A 84 12.23 -0.03 8.13
C ASP A 84 13.17 0.60 7.09
N GLU A 85 12.62 1.41 6.19
CA GLU A 85 13.40 2.20 5.24
C GLU A 85 12.65 3.49 4.84
N ASN A 86 13.44 4.54 4.60
CA ASN A 86 12.94 5.83 4.17
C ASN A 86 13.09 5.99 2.66
N ALA A 87 12.37 6.95 2.07
CA ALA A 87 12.43 7.27 0.65
C ALA A 87 12.10 6.07 -0.24
N LEU A 88 11.17 5.22 0.20
CA LEU A 88 10.70 4.03 -0.52
C LEU A 88 10.21 4.38 -1.92
N TYR A 89 9.62 5.57 -2.11
CA TYR A 89 9.18 6.09 -3.41
C TYR A 89 10.27 6.09 -4.51
N GLN A 90 11.55 6.12 -4.12
CA GLN A 90 12.67 6.10 -5.08
C GLN A 90 12.87 4.71 -5.70
N ARG A 91 12.53 3.65 -4.96
CA ARG A 91 12.69 2.24 -5.36
C ARG A 91 11.37 1.60 -5.80
N TYR A 92 10.29 1.99 -5.14
CA TYR A 92 8.93 1.47 -5.27
C TYR A 92 7.96 2.60 -5.60
N ASN A 93 8.08 3.16 -6.81
CA ASN A 93 7.17 4.22 -7.25
C ASN A 93 5.73 3.70 -7.37
N PHE A 94 4.76 4.61 -7.23
CA PHE A 94 3.34 4.33 -7.45
C PHE A 94 3.12 3.62 -8.80
N GLY A 95 2.29 2.60 -8.82
CA GLY A 95 2.01 1.75 -9.97
C GLY A 95 3.04 0.63 -10.22
N ARG A 96 4.18 0.62 -9.52
CA ARG A 96 5.20 -0.40 -9.75
C ARG A 96 4.72 -1.77 -9.31
N LYS A 97 4.89 -2.75 -10.21
CA LYS A 97 4.69 -4.16 -9.87
C LYS A 97 5.81 -4.67 -8.98
N VAL A 98 5.46 -5.38 -7.92
CA VAL A 98 6.37 -6.02 -6.99
C VAL A 98 6.00 -7.48 -6.77
N PHE A 99 7.00 -8.28 -6.41
CA PHE A 99 6.84 -9.65 -5.97
C PHE A 99 7.21 -9.73 -4.49
N VAL A 100 6.30 -10.22 -3.66
CA VAL A 100 6.50 -10.33 -2.21
C VAL A 100 6.68 -11.80 -1.85
N LYS A 101 7.89 -12.18 -1.46
CA LYS A 101 8.24 -13.51 -0.95
C LYS A 101 7.85 -13.62 0.51
N LEU A 102 7.08 -14.65 0.82
CA LEU A 102 6.41 -14.79 2.11
C LEU A 102 7.23 -15.56 3.14
N ASN A 103 8.15 -16.43 2.73
CA ASN A 103 8.90 -17.30 3.65
C ASN A 103 9.55 -16.50 4.78
N GLY A 104 9.18 -16.74 6.04
CA GLY A 104 9.73 -16.03 7.18
C GLY A 104 9.19 -14.60 7.41
N LEU A 105 8.17 -14.19 6.64
CA LEU A 105 7.28 -13.07 6.98
C LEU A 105 6.10 -13.59 7.80
N SER A 106 5.49 -12.67 8.52
CA SER A 106 4.37 -12.94 9.40
C SER A 106 3.24 -11.95 9.16
N ILE A 107 2.00 -12.42 9.28
CA ILE A 107 0.78 -11.64 9.10
C ILE A 107 0.07 -11.44 10.43
N SER A 108 -0.42 -10.22 10.64
CA SER A 108 -1.24 -9.85 11.78
C SER A 108 -2.28 -8.81 11.37
N LYS A 109 -3.18 -8.46 12.30
CA LYS A 109 -4.12 -7.36 12.15
C LYS A 109 -3.86 -6.33 13.23
N ASN A 110 -3.61 -5.09 12.84
CA ASN A 110 -3.42 -3.97 13.74
C ASN A 110 -4.36 -2.83 13.34
N ASN A 111 -5.12 -2.29 14.30
CA ASN A 111 -6.12 -1.23 14.07
C ASN A 111 -7.07 -1.52 12.88
N GLY A 112 -7.43 -2.79 12.68
CA GLY A 112 -8.31 -3.22 11.60
C GLY A 112 -7.60 -3.51 10.26
N LEU A 113 -6.34 -3.09 10.09
CA LEU A 113 -5.54 -3.32 8.89
C LEU A 113 -4.78 -4.63 8.97
N ILE A 114 -4.81 -5.40 7.88
CA ILE A 114 -3.98 -6.60 7.73
C ILE A 114 -2.58 -6.17 7.27
N GLN A 115 -1.57 -6.64 8.00
CA GLN A 115 -0.18 -6.20 7.85
C GLN A 115 0.75 -7.41 7.69
N LEU A 116 1.80 -7.24 6.89
CA LEU A 116 2.94 -8.15 6.79
C LEU A 116 4.20 -7.50 7.36
N GLY A 117 4.97 -8.28 8.12
CA GLY A 117 6.24 -7.88 8.70
C GLY A 117 7.02 -9.09 9.21
N LYS A 118 7.90 -8.88 10.20
CA LYS A 118 8.66 -9.93 10.87
C LYS A 118 8.09 -10.16 12.27
N GLN A 119 7.73 -11.39 12.61
CA GLN A 119 7.27 -11.66 13.98
C GLN A 119 8.39 -11.40 14.99
N ASN A 120 8.08 -10.58 15.99
CA ASN A 120 8.94 -10.33 17.15
C ASN A 120 8.09 -10.25 18.42
N ARG A 121 8.34 -11.15 19.38
CA ARG A 121 7.76 -11.12 20.74
C ARG A 121 6.24 -10.87 20.80
N GLY A 122 5.48 -11.47 19.88
CA GLY A 122 4.01 -11.37 19.88
C GLY A 122 3.45 -10.17 19.12
N ASP A 123 4.30 -9.43 18.40
CA ASP A 123 3.91 -8.38 17.46
C ASP A 123 4.65 -8.55 16.12
N LEU A 124 4.42 -7.64 15.17
CA LEU A 124 5.19 -7.49 13.95
C LEU A 124 6.17 -6.33 14.05
N ASP A 125 7.44 -6.61 13.83
CA ASP A 125 8.44 -5.60 13.50
C ASP A 125 8.44 -5.35 11.97
N PRO A 126 8.84 -4.16 11.52
CA PRO A 126 9.09 -3.90 10.10
C PRO A 126 10.22 -4.78 9.55
N ILE A 127 10.17 -5.08 8.25
CA ILE A 127 11.27 -5.73 7.54
C ILE A 127 12.45 -4.76 7.53
N VAL A 128 13.59 -5.18 8.09
CA VAL A 128 14.79 -4.33 8.17
C VAL A 128 15.42 -4.14 6.79
N SER A 129 16.08 -3.00 6.57
CA SER A 129 16.65 -2.61 5.27
C SER A 129 17.49 -3.70 4.59
N SER A 130 18.26 -4.47 5.39
CA SER A 130 19.11 -5.56 4.89
C SER A 130 18.35 -6.78 4.39
N GLU A 131 17.10 -6.97 4.80
CA GLU A 131 16.25 -8.11 4.43
C GLU A 131 15.23 -7.74 3.33
N ILE A 132 15.09 -6.45 2.98
CA ILE A 132 14.11 -6.00 1.98
C ILE A 132 14.29 -6.73 0.66
N ASP A 133 15.51 -6.83 0.14
CA ASP A 133 15.77 -7.45 -1.18
C ASP A 133 15.54 -8.98 -1.17
N GLU A 134 15.49 -9.60 0.01
CA GLU A 134 15.15 -11.01 0.17
C GLU A 134 13.63 -11.25 0.04
N HIS A 135 12.84 -10.27 0.47
CA HIS A 135 11.38 -10.36 0.56
C HIS A 135 10.63 -9.60 -0.53
N LEU A 136 11.17 -8.51 -1.05
CA LEU A 136 10.47 -7.58 -1.93
C LEU A 136 11.30 -7.36 -3.20
N ILE A 137 10.85 -7.97 -4.30
CA ILE A 137 11.53 -7.86 -5.58
C ILE A 137 10.74 -6.92 -6.49
N ARG A 138 11.36 -5.82 -6.90
CA ARG A 138 10.75 -4.88 -7.85
C ARG A 138 10.80 -5.42 -9.28
N SER A 139 9.70 -5.26 -10.00
CA SER A 139 9.67 -5.43 -11.46
C SER A 139 10.06 -4.13 -12.15
N GLU A 140 10.39 -4.20 -13.44
CA GLU A 140 10.48 -3.04 -14.33
C GLU A 140 9.10 -2.48 -14.73
N ILE A 141 8.06 -3.30 -14.59
CA ILE A 141 6.69 -2.95 -14.96
C ILE A 141 6.14 -1.88 -14.01
N VAL A 142 5.62 -0.82 -14.60
CA VAL A 142 4.78 0.20 -13.93
C VAL A 142 3.48 0.27 -14.69
N GLU A 143 2.39 0.03 -13.97
CA GLU A 143 1.05 0.17 -14.52
C GLU A 143 0.43 1.48 -14.07
N GLU A 144 -0.48 1.99 -14.88
CA GLU A 144 -1.41 3.02 -14.43
C GLU A 144 -2.41 2.39 -13.46
N ILE A 145 -2.57 2.95 -12.26
CA ILE A 145 -3.54 2.46 -11.28
C ILE A 145 -4.86 3.19 -11.49
N ILE A 146 -5.89 2.41 -11.81
CA ILE A 146 -7.25 2.90 -11.99
C ILE A 146 -8.00 2.68 -10.66
N PRO A 147 -8.47 3.75 -9.99
CA PRO A 147 -9.16 3.62 -8.71
C PRO A 147 -10.49 2.87 -8.86
N LEU A 148 -10.79 2.02 -7.89
CA LEU A 148 -12.10 1.40 -7.79
C LEU A 148 -13.13 2.47 -7.42
N GLN A 149 -14.12 2.69 -8.28
CA GLN A 149 -15.20 3.62 -7.98
C GLN A 149 -16.17 2.99 -6.99
N ILE A 150 -16.38 3.67 -5.88
CA ILE A 150 -17.28 3.20 -4.80
C ILE A 150 -18.17 4.35 -4.34
N ASN A 151 -19.22 4.00 -3.62
CA ASN A 151 -20.03 4.90 -2.81
C ASN A 151 -19.65 4.78 -1.33
N ILE A 152 -20.03 5.75 -0.49
CA ILE A 152 -19.85 5.76 0.97
C ILE A 152 -20.48 4.50 1.57
N GLY A 153 -21.64 4.07 1.06
CA GLY A 153 -22.32 2.86 1.51
C GLY A 153 -21.55 1.56 1.24
N ASP A 154 -20.58 1.58 0.33
CA ASP A 154 -19.79 0.40 -0.07
C ASP A 154 -18.56 0.19 0.83
N PHE A 155 -18.24 1.14 1.72
CA PHE A 155 -17.12 1.01 2.64
C PHE A 155 -17.24 -0.25 3.51
N SER A 156 -16.19 -1.06 3.46
CA SER A 156 -16.08 -2.30 4.22
C SER A 156 -14.61 -2.61 4.49
N SER A 157 -14.35 -3.56 5.38
CA SER A 157 -13.01 -4.05 5.67
C SER A 157 -12.31 -4.65 4.44
N ASP A 158 -13.06 -5.09 3.44
CA ASP A 158 -12.52 -5.70 2.23
C ASP A 158 -11.79 -4.67 1.35
N LEU A 159 -12.22 -3.41 1.40
CA LEU A 159 -11.61 -2.28 0.69
C LEU A 159 -10.39 -1.69 1.39
N LEU A 160 -10.05 -2.14 2.61
CA LEU A 160 -8.85 -1.67 3.29
C LEU A 160 -7.59 -1.95 2.45
N SER A 161 -6.72 -0.95 2.38
CA SER A 161 -5.49 -0.96 1.60
C SER A 161 -5.69 -1.08 0.08
N THR A 162 -6.87 -0.71 -0.45
CA THR A 162 -7.12 -0.61 -1.90
C THR A 162 -7.23 0.86 -2.34
N TYR A 163 -6.90 1.14 -3.60
CA TYR A 163 -7.02 2.47 -4.18
C TYR A 163 -8.44 2.70 -4.70
N VAL A 164 -9.18 3.59 -4.03
CA VAL A 164 -10.60 3.85 -4.30
C VAL A 164 -10.85 5.31 -4.65
N GLN A 165 -11.92 5.57 -5.37
CA GLN A 165 -12.41 6.91 -5.66
C GLN A 165 -13.90 7.00 -5.35
N LEU A 166 -14.25 7.96 -4.50
CA LEU A 166 -15.64 8.37 -4.29
C LEU A 166 -16.01 9.42 -5.33
N ASN A 167 -17.16 9.26 -5.97
CA ASN A 167 -17.70 10.24 -6.92
C ASN A 167 -18.85 11.02 -6.30
N HIS A 168 -19.12 12.22 -6.83
CA HIS A 168 -20.26 13.06 -6.41
C HIS A 168 -20.32 13.35 -4.91
N ILE A 169 -19.16 13.54 -4.29
CA ILE A 169 -19.04 13.93 -2.89
C ILE A 169 -19.06 15.45 -2.76
N GLN A 170 -19.78 15.93 -1.75
CA GLN A 170 -19.70 17.31 -1.29
C GLN A 170 -19.52 17.35 0.23
N PHE A 171 -19.06 18.48 0.77
CA PHE A 171 -19.21 18.71 2.20
C PHE A 171 -20.67 18.94 2.55
N ASN A 172 -21.10 18.51 3.74
CA ASN A 172 -22.45 18.74 4.21
C ASN A 172 -22.76 20.25 4.22
N ARG A 173 -23.78 20.66 3.47
CA ARG A 173 -24.09 22.10 3.28
C ARG A 173 -24.47 22.81 4.56
N ASN A 174 -24.98 22.09 5.56
CA ASN A 174 -25.32 22.68 6.87
C ASN A 174 -24.08 23.08 7.68
N LEU A 175 -22.89 22.63 7.29
CA LEU A 175 -21.63 23.06 7.91
C LEU A 175 -21.20 24.45 7.45
N PHE A 176 -21.80 25.01 6.40
CA PHE A 176 -21.39 26.28 5.82
C PHE A 176 -22.48 27.33 5.89
N SER A 177 -22.11 28.52 6.34
CA SER A 177 -22.98 29.70 6.28
C SER A 177 -22.68 30.48 5.00
N PRO A 178 -23.69 31.03 4.30
CA PRO A 178 -23.49 31.75 3.04
C PRO A 178 -22.52 32.93 3.07
N SER A 179 -22.19 33.44 4.26
CA SER A 179 -21.40 34.68 4.41
C SER A 179 -19.97 34.49 4.93
N ASN A 180 -19.63 33.37 5.60
CA ASN A 180 -18.42 33.32 6.45
C ASN A 180 -17.63 32.00 6.42
N SER A 181 -17.95 31.08 5.51
CA SER A 181 -17.20 29.81 5.45
C SER A 181 -15.92 29.95 4.65
N THR A 182 -14.79 29.53 5.24
CA THR A 182 -13.48 29.53 4.58
C THR A 182 -12.91 28.11 4.46
N PHE A 183 -11.83 27.95 3.70
CA PHE A 183 -11.05 26.69 3.67
C PHE A 183 -10.09 26.57 4.87
N ALA A 184 -10.04 27.57 5.76
CA ALA A 184 -9.18 27.55 6.94
C ALA A 184 -9.89 26.87 8.12
N ALA A 185 -9.11 26.54 9.15
CA ALA A 185 -9.65 26.09 10.41
C ALA A 185 -10.52 27.18 11.05
N GLU A 186 -11.67 26.76 11.60
CA GLU A 186 -12.63 27.62 12.29
C GLU A 186 -12.27 27.73 13.77
N VAL A 187 -12.82 28.75 14.46
CA VAL A 187 -12.50 29.02 15.88
C VAL A 187 -12.87 27.90 16.85
N PHE A 188 -13.71 26.95 16.42
CA PHE A 188 -14.14 25.78 17.19
C PHE A 188 -13.43 24.48 16.77
N ASP A 189 -12.57 24.52 15.76
CA ASP A 189 -11.76 23.36 15.37
C ASP A 189 -10.74 23.06 16.47
N GLN A 190 -10.72 21.82 16.94
CA GLN A 190 -9.79 21.35 17.96
C GLN A 190 -8.62 20.68 17.29
N TYR A 191 -7.67 21.49 16.81
CA TYR A 191 -6.42 21.07 16.17
C TYR A 191 -6.56 20.45 14.76
N ASP A 192 -7.73 19.94 14.39
CA ASP A 192 -8.03 19.42 13.06
C ASP A 192 -9.25 20.10 12.40
N GLY A 193 -9.14 20.33 11.09
CA GLY A 193 -10.20 20.96 10.29
C GLY A 193 -11.18 19.95 9.71
N LEU A 194 -11.62 18.97 10.51
CA LEU A 194 -12.47 17.88 10.02
C LEU A 194 -13.85 18.39 9.60
N ARG A 195 -14.33 17.91 8.45
CA ARG A 195 -15.65 18.27 7.91
C ARG A 195 -16.36 17.00 7.44
N GLN A 196 -17.65 16.92 7.73
CA GLN A 196 -18.47 15.83 7.23
C GLN A 196 -18.72 15.98 5.73
N ILE A 197 -18.55 14.88 5.00
CA ILE A 197 -18.89 14.75 3.58
C ILE A 197 -20.18 13.95 3.39
N GLU A 198 -20.87 14.18 2.28
CA GLU A 198 -22.11 13.51 1.88
C GLU A 198 -22.10 13.21 0.37
N GLU A 199 -22.84 12.19 -0.03
CA GLU A 199 -23.12 11.88 -1.42
C GLU A 199 -24.28 12.72 -1.96
N CYS A 200 -24.17 13.11 -3.24
CA CYS A 200 -25.14 13.93 -3.94
C CYS A 200 -26.12 13.11 -4.79
#